data_AF-A0A846KUB5-F1
#
_entry.id   AF-A0A846KUB5-F1
#
_cell.length_a   1.000
_cell.length_b   1.000
_cell.length_c   1.000
_cell.angle_alpha   90.00
_cell.angle_beta   90.00
_cell.angle_gamma   90.00
#
_symmetry.space_group_name_H-M   'P 1'
#
loop_
_entity.id
_entity.type
_entity.pdbx_description
1 polymer ?
#
loop_
_entity_poly.entity_id
_entity_poly.type
_entity_poly.pdbx_seq_one_letter_code
_entity_poly.pdbx_strand_id
1 'polypeptide(L)'
;MSYFYAALPILNYLKPIYDKQDIYSCLFPGIQNLVDKISGILFRSTYIEKKITCDTLDSKTKIVKDYFLFENKLINIINSPKTLEMIQAAKVRYGEELETLFKDFVNNNWHLLNLPSYCNNEKNRNFLIDRIYMTLASNKSIDLTIESIKNICKNFKDRLDEFDKRFYQDLSNYKEFQLLFDIKKNAKITNIEIIGDKTHEKGKMPLKIELNNKKKIVYKARSMLPEQKICGQEDSLFSKMSPVFQTYKVYNMGSYGYCEYLENIKDENLFTELEGENYLELLYLLDSVAENLGLADLHFENIITSKKWPHFIDLEVAMLPTDKKIYSTELFGAMPCYTFMNYCNNCIWIDKKNISDSHNILSESHKKITSDNIKYGQIKKNIAICLKNNSEAIKLCRQNLLNYKSRIMLIGTELLNSITLLASFEHFKKELSLGLKGWECKIEENTDDQVKDKFYEDVKNYDVPIFYFDSKTKAVYYGDIKLGIL
;
A
#
# COMPACT_ATOMS: atom_id res chain seq x y z
N MET A 1 8.23 -19.07 8.79
CA MET A 1 7.02 -19.83 8.38
C MET A 1 6.27 -19.19 7.21
N SER A 2 6.42 -17.90 6.95
CA SER A 2 5.81 -17.15 5.84
C SER A 2 6.23 -17.63 4.43
N TYR A 3 7.41 -18.24 4.29
CA TYR A 3 7.89 -18.79 3.01
C TYR A 3 7.13 -20.05 2.54
N PHE A 4 6.48 -20.79 3.45
CA PHE A 4 5.84 -22.06 3.09
C PHE A 4 4.48 -21.86 2.38
N TYR A 5 3.81 -20.73 2.61
CA TYR A 5 2.52 -20.41 1.99
C TYR A 5 2.65 -19.75 0.61
N ALA A 6 3.74 -19.05 0.33
CA ALA A 6 4.02 -18.50 -1.00
C ALA A 6 4.40 -19.60 -2.03
N ALA A 7 4.95 -20.72 -1.56
CA ALA A 7 5.35 -21.85 -2.42
C ALA A 7 4.17 -22.78 -2.79
N LEU A 8 3.08 -22.80 -2.00
CA LEU A 8 1.99 -23.76 -2.16
C LEU A 8 1.19 -23.61 -3.47
N PRO A 9 0.87 -22.38 -3.94
CA PRO A 9 0.23 -22.18 -5.25
C PRO A 9 1.15 -22.54 -6.41
N ILE A 10 2.45 -22.29 -6.27
CA ILE A 10 3.49 -22.61 -7.26
C ILE A 10 3.69 -24.14 -7.36
N LEU A 11 3.73 -24.84 -6.23
CA LEU A 11 3.85 -26.30 -6.17
C LEU A 11 2.60 -27.02 -6.73
N ASN A 12 1.41 -26.48 -6.49
CA ASN A 12 0.17 -27.00 -7.09
C ASN A 12 0.08 -26.73 -8.60
N TYR A 13 0.67 -25.64 -9.09
CA TYR A 13 0.77 -25.32 -10.52
C TYR A 13 1.78 -26.20 -11.26
N LEU A 14 2.87 -26.60 -10.60
CA LEU A 14 3.92 -27.44 -11.19
C LEU A 14 3.60 -28.95 -11.18
N LYS A 15 2.62 -29.39 -10.38
CA LYS A 15 2.25 -30.80 -10.23
C LYS A 15 1.92 -31.54 -11.55
N PRO A 16 1.25 -30.94 -12.56
CA PRO A 16 1.01 -31.60 -13.85
C PRO A 16 2.21 -31.58 -14.81
N ILE A 17 3.21 -30.73 -14.53
CA ILE A 17 4.42 -30.58 -15.37
C ILE A 17 5.47 -31.64 -15.01
N TYR A 18 5.45 -32.13 -13.77
CA TYR A 18 6.35 -33.18 -13.30
C TYR A 18 5.91 -34.62 -13.66
N ASP A 19 4.67 -34.83 -14.11
CA ASP A 19 4.15 -36.15 -14.51
C ASP A 19 4.51 -36.56 -15.96
N LYS A 20 5.43 -35.84 -16.61
CA LYS A 20 5.99 -36.22 -17.91
C LYS A 20 7.52 -36.15 -17.87
N GLN A 21 8.13 -37.24 -17.41
CA GLN A 21 9.50 -37.58 -17.74
C GLN A 21 9.59 -37.84 -19.25
N ASP A 22 10.28 -36.95 -19.98
CA ASP A 22 11.11 -37.23 -21.17
C ASP A 22 11.27 -35.97 -22.05
N ILE A 23 11.98 -34.94 -21.56
CA ILE A 23 12.56 -33.91 -22.43
C ILE A 23 13.89 -33.44 -21.81
N TYR A 24 14.93 -34.29 -21.86
CA TYR A 24 16.30 -33.88 -21.49
C TYR A 24 17.37 -34.26 -22.53
N SER A 25 17.00 -34.68 -23.75
CA SER A 25 17.95 -35.19 -24.75
C SER A 25 18.05 -34.39 -26.05
N CYS A 26 17.36 -33.26 -26.21
CA CYS A 26 17.44 -32.47 -27.45
C CYS A 26 17.32 -30.99 -27.12
N LEU A 27 18.45 -30.28 -26.88
CA LEU A 27 18.57 -28.82 -27.08
C LEU A 27 19.97 -28.24 -26.73
N PHE A 28 21.10 -28.88 -27.07
CA PHE A 28 22.41 -28.19 -27.02
C PHE A 28 23.39 -28.77 -28.06
N PRO A 29 23.51 -28.11 -29.24
CA PRO A 29 24.82 -27.64 -29.68
C PRO A 29 24.71 -26.33 -30.48
N GLY A 30 24.92 -25.18 -29.82
CA GLY A 30 24.87 -23.88 -30.52
C GLY A 30 25.48 -22.68 -29.81
N ILE A 31 25.90 -22.82 -28.54
CA ILE A 31 26.35 -21.67 -27.72
C ILE A 31 27.86 -21.42 -27.81
N GLN A 32 28.65 -22.30 -28.42
CA GLN A 32 30.10 -22.05 -28.56
C GLN A 32 30.44 -21.03 -29.66
N ASN A 33 29.56 -20.82 -30.66
CA ASN A 33 29.84 -19.94 -31.81
C ASN A 33 29.41 -18.47 -31.64
N LEU A 34 28.73 -18.14 -30.54
CA LEU A 34 28.26 -16.77 -30.26
C LEU A 34 29.26 -15.99 -29.39
N VAL A 35 30.04 -16.69 -28.56
CA VAL A 35 31.03 -16.10 -27.65
C VAL A 35 32.23 -15.52 -28.43
N ASP A 36 32.58 -16.09 -29.58
CA ASP A 36 33.69 -15.59 -30.41
C ASP A 36 33.30 -14.42 -31.34
N LYS A 37 32.00 -14.15 -31.53
CA LYS A 37 31.51 -13.03 -32.36
C LYS A 37 31.26 -11.74 -31.59
N ILE A 38 31.10 -11.81 -30.26
CA ILE A 38 30.78 -10.65 -29.42
C ILE A 38 32.05 -9.92 -28.95
N SER A 39 33.22 -10.56 -28.98
CA SER A 39 34.52 -9.97 -28.64
C SER A 39 35.10 -9.00 -29.69
N GLY A 40 34.40 -8.75 -30.80
CA GLY A 40 34.86 -7.88 -31.90
C GLY A 40 34.15 -6.53 -32.07
N ILE A 41 33.12 -6.20 -31.28
CA ILE A 41 32.25 -5.01 -31.53
C ILE A 41 32.32 -3.95 -30.41
N LEU A 42 33.16 -4.12 -29.40
CA LEU A 42 33.36 -3.13 -28.32
C LEU A 42 34.66 -2.33 -28.49
N PHE A 43 34.77 -1.57 -29.58
CA PHE A 43 35.70 -0.43 -29.69
C PHE A 43 35.14 0.58 -30.69
N ARG A 44 34.38 1.57 -30.19
CA ARG A 44 34.30 2.98 -30.66
C ARG A 44 33.04 3.67 -30.13
N SER A 45 33.19 4.42 -29.06
CA SER A 45 32.41 5.64 -28.82
C SER A 45 33.18 6.58 -27.88
N THR A 46 34.26 7.15 -28.39
CA THR A 46 34.79 8.43 -27.89
C THR A 46 34.09 9.58 -28.63
N TYR A 47 33.99 10.73 -27.94
CA TYR A 47 33.46 12.04 -28.36
C TYR A 47 31.96 12.30 -28.17
N ILE A 48 31.61 13.10 -27.14
CA ILE A 48 31.42 14.56 -27.24
C ILE A 48 31.43 15.13 -25.80
N GLU A 49 32.53 15.80 -25.42
CA GLU A 49 32.53 16.78 -24.33
C GLU A 49 32.50 18.17 -24.97
N LYS A 50 31.38 18.89 -24.85
CA LYS A 50 31.35 20.33 -25.09
C LYS A 50 31.08 21.03 -23.76
N LYS A 51 32.10 21.79 -23.32
CA LYS A 51 32.10 22.69 -22.17
C LYS A 51 30.87 23.60 -22.17
N ILE A 52 30.04 23.48 -21.15
CA ILE A 52 29.13 24.55 -20.70
C ILE A 52 29.64 24.96 -19.32
N THR A 53 30.25 26.13 -19.24
CA THR A 53 30.62 26.79 -17.98
C THR A 53 29.43 27.62 -17.51
N CYS A 54 28.84 27.23 -16.38
CA CYS A 54 27.93 28.07 -15.59
C CYS A 54 28.00 27.59 -14.13
N ASP A 55 28.60 28.40 -13.25
CA ASP A 55 28.91 28.05 -11.84
C ASP A 55 27.67 27.90 -10.93
N THR A 56 26.46 28.02 -11.48
CA THR A 56 25.20 27.66 -10.80
C THR A 56 24.61 26.32 -11.25
N LEU A 57 25.23 25.66 -12.24
CA LEU A 57 24.88 24.30 -12.69
C LEU A 57 25.57 23.20 -11.87
N ASP A 58 26.58 23.51 -11.07
CA ASP A 58 27.51 22.48 -10.56
C ASP A 58 26.85 21.53 -9.54
N SER A 59 25.98 22.05 -8.67
CA SER A 59 25.24 21.22 -7.71
C SER A 59 24.15 20.37 -8.38
N LYS A 60 23.35 20.94 -9.30
CA LYS A 60 22.31 20.19 -10.02
C LYS A 60 22.90 19.17 -10.98
N THR A 61 24.01 19.50 -11.64
CA THR A 61 24.72 18.57 -12.54
C THR A 61 25.34 17.42 -11.76
N LYS A 62 25.88 17.68 -10.56
CA LYS A 62 26.35 16.64 -9.65
C LYS A 62 25.23 15.70 -9.21
N ILE A 63 24.07 16.22 -8.81
CA ILE A 63 22.90 15.42 -8.43
C ILE A 63 22.45 14.50 -9.57
N VAL A 64 22.39 15.02 -10.78
CA VAL A 64 22.03 14.25 -11.98
C VAL A 64 23.09 13.18 -12.28
N LYS A 65 24.38 13.53 -12.21
CA LYS A 65 25.49 12.58 -12.40
C LYS A 65 25.50 11.46 -11.37
N ASP A 66 25.27 11.77 -10.09
CA ASP A 66 25.30 10.79 -9.01
C ASP A 66 24.13 9.80 -9.11
N TYR A 67 22.93 10.27 -9.46
CA TYR A 67 21.79 9.40 -9.72
C TYR A 67 22.03 8.46 -10.92
N PHE A 68 22.51 9.01 -12.05
CA PHE A 68 22.89 8.19 -13.19
C PHE A 68 24.01 7.20 -12.83
N LEU A 69 24.91 7.56 -11.91
CA LEU A 69 25.95 6.66 -11.43
C LEU A 69 25.36 5.53 -10.58
N PHE A 70 24.37 5.78 -9.72
CA PHE A 70 23.64 4.71 -9.01
C PHE A 70 22.99 3.75 -10.00
N GLU A 71 22.23 4.29 -10.94
CA GLU A 71 21.48 3.52 -11.94
C GLU A 71 22.46 2.69 -12.79
N ASN A 72 23.52 3.32 -13.32
CA ASN A 72 24.52 2.63 -14.12
C ASN A 72 25.30 1.57 -13.32
N LYS A 73 25.64 1.84 -12.06
CA LYS A 73 26.29 0.83 -11.20
C LYS A 73 25.37 -0.36 -10.94
N LEU A 74 24.09 -0.11 -10.65
CA LEU A 74 23.09 -1.15 -10.46
C LEU A 74 22.91 -1.99 -11.72
N ILE A 75 22.79 -1.34 -12.89
CA ILE A 75 22.69 -2.00 -14.19
C ILE A 75 23.96 -2.81 -14.49
N ASN A 76 25.14 -2.26 -14.25
CA ASN A 76 26.41 -2.97 -14.47
C ASN A 76 26.53 -4.21 -13.58
N ILE A 77 26.03 -4.14 -12.34
CA ILE A 77 25.96 -5.30 -11.46
C ILE A 77 24.97 -6.31 -12.01
N ILE A 78 23.74 -5.90 -12.34
CA ILE A 78 22.71 -6.77 -12.91
C ILE A 78 23.20 -7.46 -14.19
N ASN A 79 23.91 -6.73 -15.05
CA ASN A 79 24.47 -7.24 -16.32
C ASN A 79 25.79 -7.98 -16.15
N SER A 80 26.35 -8.05 -14.95
CA SER A 80 27.59 -8.82 -14.74
C SER A 80 27.30 -10.30 -14.99
N PRO A 81 28.21 -11.06 -15.64
CA PRO A 81 27.99 -12.48 -15.92
C PRO A 81 27.63 -13.27 -14.66
N LYS A 82 28.31 -12.97 -13.53
CA LYS A 82 28.04 -13.57 -12.23
C LYS A 82 26.64 -13.27 -11.73
N THR A 83 26.17 -12.02 -11.81
CA THR A 83 24.81 -11.68 -11.36
C THR A 83 23.75 -12.23 -12.31
N LEU A 84 23.99 -12.27 -13.62
CA LEU A 84 23.09 -12.91 -14.57
C LEU A 84 22.98 -14.42 -14.31
N GLU A 85 24.10 -15.09 -14.03
CA GLU A 85 24.15 -16.48 -13.61
C GLU A 85 23.39 -16.67 -12.28
N MET A 86 23.61 -15.80 -11.29
CA MET A 86 22.86 -15.81 -10.03
C MET A 86 21.37 -15.52 -10.23
N ILE A 87 20.96 -14.63 -11.15
CA ILE A 87 19.54 -14.37 -11.46
C ILE A 87 18.92 -15.61 -12.09
N GLN A 88 19.60 -16.23 -13.06
CA GLN A 88 19.15 -17.48 -13.68
C GLN A 88 19.08 -18.62 -12.66
N ALA A 89 20.05 -18.69 -11.74
CA ALA A 89 20.12 -19.69 -10.68
C ALA A 89 19.15 -19.40 -9.52
N ALA A 90 18.84 -18.14 -9.20
CA ALA A 90 17.88 -17.73 -8.17
C ALA A 90 16.44 -18.06 -8.59
N LYS A 91 16.14 -18.09 -9.89
CA LYS A 91 14.91 -18.68 -10.42
C LYS A 91 14.77 -20.18 -10.10
N VAL A 92 15.84 -20.84 -9.62
CA VAL A 92 15.89 -22.29 -9.37
C VAL A 92 16.24 -22.66 -7.91
N ARG A 93 17.20 -21.99 -7.23
CA ARG A 93 17.73 -22.41 -5.92
C ARG A 93 18.38 -21.35 -4.99
N TYR A 94 18.81 -20.17 -5.48
CA TYR A 94 19.75 -19.28 -4.74
C TYR A 94 19.15 -17.94 -4.27
N GLY A 95 18.04 -17.96 -3.54
CA GLY A 95 17.38 -16.73 -3.05
C GLY A 95 18.23 -15.90 -2.08
N GLU A 96 18.83 -16.54 -1.07
CA GLU A 96 19.50 -15.83 0.05
C GLU A 96 20.81 -15.13 -0.36
N GLU A 97 21.62 -15.74 -1.24
CA GLU A 97 22.85 -15.13 -1.74
C GLU A 97 22.57 -13.91 -2.62
N LEU A 98 21.54 -13.99 -3.46
CA LEU A 98 21.10 -12.87 -4.29
C LEU A 98 20.60 -11.72 -3.42
N GLU A 99 19.75 -12.02 -2.44
CA GLU A 99 19.25 -11.03 -1.48
C GLU A 99 20.40 -10.33 -0.74
N THR A 100 21.39 -11.09 -0.26
CA THR A 100 22.58 -10.55 0.42
C THR A 100 23.39 -9.63 -0.49
N LEU A 101 23.64 -10.04 -1.74
CA LEU A 101 24.35 -9.23 -2.73
C LEU A 101 23.67 -7.87 -2.97
N PHE A 102 22.33 -7.85 -3.09
CA PHE A 102 21.59 -6.59 -3.30
C PHE A 102 21.47 -5.75 -2.04
N LYS A 103 21.34 -6.37 -0.86
CA LYS A 103 21.45 -5.68 0.43
C LYS A 103 22.77 -4.93 0.51
N ASP A 104 23.88 -5.62 0.21
CA ASP A 104 25.21 -5.01 0.21
C ASP A 104 25.33 -3.91 -0.84
N PHE A 105 24.82 -4.12 -2.06
CA PHE A 105 24.85 -3.08 -3.10
C PHE A 105 24.09 -1.83 -2.67
N VAL A 106 22.83 -1.96 -2.25
CA VAL A 106 21.98 -0.82 -1.87
C VAL A 106 22.58 -0.10 -0.67
N ASN A 107 23.03 -0.82 0.36
CA ASN A 107 23.68 -0.21 1.52
C ASN A 107 24.95 0.57 1.15
N ASN A 108 25.81 0.01 0.30
CA ASN A 108 27.06 0.65 -0.11
C ASN A 108 26.86 1.83 -1.08
N ASN A 109 25.76 1.84 -1.84
CA ASN A 109 25.51 2.82 -2.90
C ASN A 109 24.32 3.75 -2.62
N TRP A 110 23.68 3.66 -1.45
CA TRP A 110 22.51 4.48 -1.08
C TRP A 110 22.75 5.99 -1.28
N HIS A 111 23.96 6.45 -0.96
CA HIS A 111 24.38 7.85 -1.11
C HIS A 111 24.25 8.37 -2.55
N LEU A 112 24.31 7.50 -3.57
CA LEU A 112 24.21 7.88 -4.98
C LEU A 112 22.76 8.17 -5.42
N LEU A 113 21.74 7.75 -4.65
CA LEU A 113 20.36 8.18 -4.91
C LEU A 113 20.16 9.68 -4.66
N ASN A 114 21.12 10.33 -3.97
CA ASN A 114 21.09 11.73 -3.60
C ASN A 114 19.76 12.12 -2.92
N LEU A 115 19.31 11.28 -1.99
CA LEU A 115 18.14 11.57 -1.17
C LEU A 115 18.54 12.47 0.01
N PRO A 116 17.62 13.29 0.53
CA PRO A 116 17.86 14.00 1.77
C PRO A 116 18.22 13.06 2.92
N SER A 117 19.03 13.53 3.87
CA SER A 117 19.55 12.69 4.95
C SER A 117 18.45 12.08 5.83
N TYR A 118 17.32 12.75 6.00
CA TYR A 118 16.16 12.25 6.75
C TYR A 118 15.40 11.11 6.04
N CYS A 119 15.74 10.77 4.80
CA CYS A 119 15.25 9.57 4.11
C CYS A 119 16.17 8.35 4.34
N ASN A 120 17.35 8.55 4.94
CA ASN A 120 18.36 7.50 5.11
C ASN A 120 18.11 6.66 6.38
N ASN A 121 17.02 5.89 6.39
CA ASN A 121 16.74 4.92 7.43
C ASN A 121 16.65 3.50 6.86
N GLU A 122 16.77 2.52 7.76
CA GLU A 122 16.79 1.11 7.41
C GLU A 122 15.50 0.66 6.72
N LYS A 123 14.35 1.14 7.16
CA LYS A 123 13.06 0.74 6.59
C LYS A 123 12.92 1.15 5.12
N ASN A 124 13.34 2.36 4.78
CA ASN A 124 13.36 2.85 3.40
C ASN A 124 14.33 2.05 2.52
N ARG A 125 15.50 1.66 3.06
CA ARG A 125 16.46 0.81 2.35
C ARG A 125 15.89 -0.58 2.10
N ASN A 126 15.35 -1.21 3.15
CA ASN A 126 14.76 -2.55 3.08
C ASN A 126 13.59 -2.57 2.09
N PHE A 127 12.72 -1.54 2.11
CA PHE A 127 11.65 -1.42 1.13
C PHE A 127 12.17 -1.44 -0.32
N LEU A 128 13.22 -0.65 -0.63
CA LEU A 128 13.78 -0.62 -1.98
C LEU A 128 14.44 -1.96 -2.34
N ILE A 129 15.17 -2.57 -1.41
CA ILE A 129 15.81 -3.87 -1.58
C ILE A 129 14.77 -4.94 -1.90
N ASP A 130 13.69 -5.01 -1.11
CA ASP A 130 12.62 -5.99 -1.29
C ASP A 130 12.00 -5.89 -2.68
N ARG A 131 11.78 -4.68 -3.20
CA ARG A 131 11.24 -4.47 -4.55
C ARG A 131 12.17 -4.92 -5.65
N ILE A 132 13.44 -4.58 -5.54
CA ILE A 132 14.46 -4.99 -6.51
C ILE A 132 14.57 -6.52 -6.49
N TYR A 133 14.67 -7.11 -5.30
CA TYR A 133 14.76 -8.55 -5.14
C TYR A 133 13.54 -9.28 -5.73
N MET A 134 12.32 -8.85 -5.41
CA MET A 134 11.11 -9.47 -5.97
C MET A 134 11.05 -9.33 -7.49
N THR A 135 11.51 -8.20 -8.04
CA THR A 135 11.58 -8.00 -9.50
C THR A 135 12.59 -8.94 -10.17
N LEU A 136 13.71 -9.24 -9.52
CA LEU A 136 14.71 -10.18 -10.02
C LEU A 136 14.26 -11.63 -9.92
N ALA A 137 13.58 -11.99 -8.83
CA ALA A 137 12.99 -13.31 -8.60
C ALA A 137 11.78 -13.58 -9.52
N SER A 138 11.31 -12.58 -10.25
CA SER A 138 10.18 -12.70 -11.17
C SER A 138 10.51 -13.49 -12.44
N ASN A 139 9.48 -14.05 -13.08
CA ASN A 139 9.61 -14.76 -14.36
C ASN A 139 9.71 -13.84 -15.59
N LYS A 140 9.96 -12.54 -15.38
CA LYS A 140 10.10 -11.55 -16.46
C LYS A 140 11.35 -11.83 -17.31
N SER A 141 11.33 -11.32 -18.55
CA SER A 141 12.52 -11.24 -19.39
C SER A 141 13.57 -10.33 -18.76
N ILE A 142 14.84 -10.54 -19.06
CA ILE A 142 15.93 -9.75 -18.48
C ILE A 142 15.78 -8.25 -18.80
N ASP A 143 15.37 -7.90 -20.02
CA ASP A 143 15.16 -6.51 -20.42
C ASP A 143 14.05 -5.84 -19.60
N LEU A 144 12.93 -6.55 -19.40
CA LEU A 144 11.82 -6.04 -18.59
C LEU A 144 12.19 -5.95 -17.11
N THR A 145 13.00 -6.88 -16.60
CA THR A 145 13.55 -6.83 -15.23
C THR A 145 14.43 -5.60 -15.03
N ILE A 146 15.35 -5.32 -15.97
CA ILE A 146 16.21 -4.13 -15.93
C ILE A 146 15.38 -2.85 -16.00
N GLU A 147 14.43 -2.77 -16.94
CA GLU A 147 13.51 -1.62 -17.05
C GLU A 147 12.71 -1.42 -15.76
N SER A 148 12.22 -2.50 -15.16
CA SER A 148 11.45 -2.43 -13.91
C SER A 148 12.28 -1.91 -12.75
N ILE A 149 13.53 -2.38 -12.61
CA ILE A 149 14.43 -1.92 -11.54
C ILE A 149 14.76 -0.43 -11.69
N LYS A 150 15.04 0.04 -12.92
CA LYS A 150 15.24 1.47 -13.20
C LYS A 150 14.03 2.29 -12.75
N ASN A 151 12.83 1.86 -13.13
CA ASN A 151 11.59 2.54 -12.78
C ASN A 151 11.33 2.54 -11.28
N ILE A 152 11.56 1.42 -10.58
CA ILE A 152 11.43 1.34 -9.12
C ILE A 152 12.35 2.38 -8.45
N CYS A 153 13.64 2.42 -8.80
CA CYS A 153 14.58 3.38 -8.22
C CYS A 153 14.22 4.83 -8.55
N LYS A 154 13.81 5.08 -9.80
CA LYS A 154 13.37 6.40 -10.25
C LYS A 154 12.12 6.87 -9.51
N ASN A 155 11.08 6.06 -9.50
CA ASN A 155 9.81 6.39 -8.85
C ASN A 155 10.01 6.62 -7.35
N PHE A 156 10.78 5.75 -6.68
CA PHE A 156 11.12 5.90 -5.26
C PHE A 156 11.72 7.28 -4.96
N LYS A 157 12.73 7.70 -5.73
CA LYS A 157 13.34 9.01 -5.60
C LYS A 157 12.36 10.13 -5.93
N ASP A 158 11.68 10.04 -7.07
CA ASP A 158 10.75 11.07 -7.55
C ASP A 158 9.59 11.30 -6.55
N ARG A 159 9.10 10.25 -5.89
CA ARG A 159 8.04 10.36 -4.86
C ARG A 159 8.54 11.05 -3.60
N LEU A 160 9.76 10.77 -3.15
CA LEU A 160 10.34 11.42 -1.97
C LEU A 160 10.65 12.90 -2.26
N ASP A 161 11.19 13.22 -3.42
CA ASP A 161 11.44 14.61 -3.85
C ASP A 161 10.13 15.39 -4.01
N GLU A 162 9.10 14.77 -4.57
CA GLU A 162 7.77 15.38 -4.69
C GLU A 162 7.16 15.67 -3.32
N PHE A 163 7.21 14.71 -2.40
CA PHE A 163 6.75 14.90 -1.04
C PHE A 163 7.48 16.05 -0.36
N ASP A 164 8.82 16.08 -0.43
CA ASP A 164 9.64 17.10 0.21
C ASP A 164 9.24 18.51 -0.25
N LYS A 165 9.12 18.67 -1.56
CA LYS A 165 8.66 19.92 -2.16
C LYS A 165 7.25 20.30 -1.69
N ARG A 166 6.30 19.37 -1.73
CA ARG A 166 4.90 19.61 -1.32
C ARG A 166 4.83 20.01 0.15
N PHE A 167 5.52 19.28 1.03
CA PHE A 167 5.49 19.56 2.46
C PHE A 167 5.91 21.00 2.79
N TYR A 168 7.03 21.47 2.26
CA TYR A 168 7.49 22.85 2.53
C TYR A 168 6.66 23.92 1.84
N GLN A 169 6.11 23.62 0.65
CA GLN A 169 5.15 24.49 -0.01
C GLN A 169 3.88 24.63 0.83
N ASP A 170 3.35 23.52 1.32
CA ASP A 170 2.10 23.51 2.06
C ASP A 170 2.27 24.18 3.42
N LEU A 171 3.38 23.89 4.10
CA LEU A 171 3.76 24.54 5.36
C LEU A 171 3.92 26.06 5.20
N SER A 172 4.36 26.53 4.03
CA SER A 172 4.55 27.96 3.75
C SER A 172 3.26 28.68 3.35
N ASN A 173 2.39 28.00 2.60
CA ASN A 173 1.25 28.61 1.92
C ASN A 173 -0.08 28.50 2.70
N TYR A 174 -0.25 27.45 3.51
CA TYR A 174 -1.53 27.17 4.18
C TYR A 174 -1.39 27.33 5.71
N LYS A 175 -2.01 28.39 6.25
CA LYS A 175 -1.99 28.69 7.69
C LYS A 175 -2.88 27.70 8.45
N GLU A 176 -3.97 27.27 7.84
CA GLU A 176 -4.88 26.26 8.37
C GLU A 176 -4.18 24.91 8.55
N PHE A 177 -3.27 24.52 7.65
CA PHE A 177 -2.45 23.32 7.81
C PHE A 177 -1.54 23.43 9.05
N GLN A 178 -0.88 24.58 9.21
CA GLN A 178 -0.06 24.86 10.39
C GLN A 178 -0.88 24.80 11.69
N LEU A 179 -2.07 25.41 11.70
CA LEU A 179 -2.93 25.44 12.88
C LEU A 179 -3.49 24.05 13.22
N LEU A 180 -3.99 23.33 12.23
CA LEU A 180 -4.60 22.01 12.41
C LEU A 180 -3.60 21.03 13.05
N PHE A 181 -2.38 20.94 12.51
CA PHE A 181 -1.35 20.03 13.03
C PHE A 181 -0.48 20.67 14.14
N ASP A 182 -0.69 21.95 14.44
CA ASP A 182 0.15 22.76 15.34
C ASP A 182 1.64 22.66 14.93
N ILE A 183 1.91 22.86 13.63
CA ILE A 183 3.25 22.84 13.05
C ILE A 183 3.66 24.28 12.75
N LYS A 184 4.81 24.70 13.30
CA LYS A 184 5.36 26.03 13.03
C LYS A 184 5.92 26.09 11.61
N LYS A 185 5.82 27.26 10.96
CA LYS A 185 6.37 27.51 9.60
C LYS A 185 7.85 27.11 9.41
N ASN A 186 8.65 27.15 10.48
CA ASN A 186 10.08 26.79 10.46
C ASN A 186 10.36 25.35 10.93
N ALA A 187 9.34 24.49 11.04
CA ALA A 187 9.53 23.08 11.35
C ALA A 187 10.42 22.41 10.31
N LYS A 188 11.25 21.48 10.76
CA LYS A 188 12.15 20.71 9.90
C LYS A 188 11.80 19.24 9.99
N ILE A 189 11.82 18.56 8.84
CA ILE A 189 11.73 17.11 8.79
C ILE A 189 13.01 16.51 9.38
N THR A 190 12.86 15.57 10.32
CA THR A 190 13.96 14.81 10.90
C THR A 190 13.99 13.36 10.44
N ASN A 191 12.84 12.80 10.04
CA ASN A 191 12.76 11.45 9.48
C ASN A 191 11.56 11.31 8.54
N ILE A 192 11.73 10.55 7.45
CA ILE A 192 10.64 10.10 6.57
C ILE A 192 10.71 8.58 6.48
N GLU A 193 9.63 7.91 6.81
CA GLU A 193 9.54 6.45 6.81
C GLU A 193 8.37 6.00 5.94
N ILE A 194 8.59 5.04 5.04
CA ILE A 194 7.51 4.40 4.28
C ILE A 194 6.69 3.51 5.22
N ILE A 195 5.36 3.64 5.19
CA ILE A 195 4.45 2.89 6.06
C ILE A 195 3.48 1.97 5.29
N GLY A 196 3.84 1.58 4.07
CA GLY A 196 3.14 0.58 3.26
C GLY A 196 4.11 -0.41 2.62
N ASP A 197 3.60 -1.56 2.22
CA ASP A 197 4.35 -2.67 1.63
C ASP A 197 4.06 -2.85 0.13
N LYS A 198 3.07 -2.14 -0.42
CA LYS A 198 2.68 -2.07 -1.85
C LYS A 198 2.83 -0.64 -2.39
N THR A 199 3.00 -0.50 -3.71
CA THR A 199 2.98 0.78 -4.41
C THR A 199 1.91 0.79 -5.49
N HIS A 200 1.47 1.99 -5.86
CA HIS A 200 0.49 2.22 -6.92
C HIS A 200 0.90 3.42 -7.77
N GLU A 201 0.44 3.50 -9.02
CA GLU A 201 0.52 4.71 -9.85
C GLU A 201 1.89 5.43 -9.86
N LYS A 202 2.92 4.71 -10.32
CA LYS A 202 4.32 5.16 -10.38
C LYS A 202 4.92 5.29 -8.99
N GLY A 203 4.79 4.23 -8.19
CA GLY A 203 5.48 4.11 -6.92
C GLY A 203 4.87 4.89 -5.75
N LYS A 204 3.66 5.45 -5.85
CA LYS A 204 3.02 6.17 -4.73
C LYS A 204 2.86 5.24 -3.53
N MET A 205 3.16 5.78 -2.34
CA MET A 205 3.06 5.08 -1.06
C MET A 205 2.77 6.09 0.08
N PRO A 206 2.18 5.64 1.20
CA PRO A 206 2.05 6.47 2.39
C PRO A 206 3.40 6.64 3.10
N LEU A 207 3.63 7.85 3.61
CA LEU A 207 4.85 8.24 4.32
C LEU A 207 4.49 8.69 5.74
N LYS A 208 5.26 8.25 6.73
CA LYS A 208 5.28 8.80 8.10
C LYS A 208 6.41 9.82 8.21
N ILE A 209 6.07 11.00 8.69
CA ILE A 209 6.99 12.14 8.80
C ILE A 209 7.18 12.42 10.29
N GLU A 210 8.42 12.50 10.74
CA GLU A 210 8.76 13.03 12.06
C GLU A 210 9.41 14.41 11.90
N LEU A 211 8.96 15.37 12.69
CA LEU A 211 9.48 16.73 12.72
C LEU A 211 10.44 16.93 13.90
N ASN A 212 11.23 18.00 13.85
CA ASN A 212 12.19 18.36 14.90
C ASN A 212 11.56 18.61 16.29
N ASN A 213 10.26 18.88 16.36
CA ASN A 213 9.49 18.97 17.61
C ASN A 213 8.82 17.66 18.02
N LYS A 214 9.25 16.51 17.44
CA LYS A 214 8.73 15.16 17.68
C LYS A 214 7.30 14.90 17.23
N LYS A 215 6.65 15.87 16.58
CA LYS A 215 5.35 15.64 15.96
C LYS A 215 5.46 14.69 14.79
N LYS A 216 4.46 13.83 14.68
CA LYS A 216 4.34 12.85 13.61
C LYS A 216 3.06 13.10 12.81
N ILE A 217 3.19 13.09 11.50
CA ILE A 217 2.06 13.13 10.57
C ILE A 217 2.24 12.04 9.52
N VAL A 218 1.16 11.66 8.87
CA VAL A 218 1.17 10.76 7.72
C VAL A 218 0.83 11.56 6.47
N TYR A 219 1.64 11.43 5.43
CA TYR A 219 1.32 11.90 4.08
C TYR A 219 0.82 10.72 3.26
N LYS A 220 -0.29 10.91 2.56
CA LYS A 220 -0.79 9.95 1.57
C LYS A 220 -0.87 10.64 0.21
N ALA A 221 -0.25 10.05 -0.81
CA ALA A 221 -0.23 10.58 -2.17
C ALA A 221 -1.55 10.34 -2.94
N ARG A 222 -2.67 10.44 -2.24
CA ARG A 222 -4.04 10.28 -2.74
C ARG A 222 -4.98 11.25 -2.01
N SER A 223 -6.16 11.48 -2.58
CA SER A 223 -7.20 12.24 -1.90
C SER A 223 -7.46 11.68 -0.50
N MET A 224 -7.58 12.58 0.47
CA MET A 224 -7.99 12.29 1.85
C MET A 224 -9.46 12.65 2.07
N LEU A 225 -10.22 12.96 1.01
CA LEU A 225 -11.59 13.44 1.12
C LEU A 225 -12.52 12.49 1.91
N PRO A 226 -12.56 11.16 1.65
CA PRO A 226 -13.37 10.25 2.46
C PRO A 226 -12.99 10.28 3.93
N GLU A 227 -11.69 10.16 4.21
CA GLU A 227 -11.13 10.14 5.56
C GLU A 227 -11.45 11.45 6.32
N GLN A 228 -11.35 12.59 5.63
CA GLN A 228 -11.70 13.89 6.18
C GLN A 228 -13.20 14.03 6.47
N LYS A 229 -14.07 13.60 5.55
CA LYS A 229 -15.53 13.72 5.70
C LYS A 229 -16.13 12.73 6.68
N ILE A 230 -15.45 11.61 6.93
CA ILE A 230 -15.91 10.60 7.89
C ILE A 230 -15.30 10.85 9.27
N CYS A 231 -13.97 10.99 9.37
CA CYS A 231 -13.24 10.96 10.65
C CYS A 231 -12.59 12.30 11.06
N GLY A 232 -12.54 13.29 10.17
CA GLY A 232 -11.87 14.56 10.43
C GLY A 232 -12.45 15.36 11.61
N GLN A 233 -11.69 16.31 12.15
CA GLN A 233 -12.15 17.13 13.29
C GLN A 233 -13.24 18.17 12.91
N GLU A 234 -13.27 18.59 11.65
CA GLU A 234 -14.13 19.68 11.19
C GLU A 234 -15.20 19.18 10.21
N ASP A 235 -16.47 19.38 10.56
CA ASP A 235 -17.66 19.10 9.73
C ASP A 235 -17.78 17.64 9.22
N SER A 236 -17.07 16.70 9.85
CA SER A 236 -17.12 15.28 9.52
C SER A 236 -18.32 14.58 10.13
N LEU A 237 -18.62 13.36 9.67
CA LEU A 237 -19.61 12.49 10.29
C LEU A 237 -19.29 12.25 11.78
N PHE A 238 -18.05 11.88 12.12
CA PHE A 238 -17.69 11.55 13.51
C PHE A 238 -17.72 12.76 14.43
N SER A 239 -17.40 13.96 13.91
CA SER A 239 -17.57 15.21 14.68
C SER A 239 -19.04 15.47 15.03
N LYS A 240 -19.97 15.16 14.10
CA LYS A 240 -21.42 15.30 14.29
C LYS A 240 -22.02 14.22 15.19
N MET A 241 -21.39 13.05 15.23
CA MET A 241 -21.75 11.93 16.11
C MET A 241 -21.08 12.00 17.49
N SER A 242 -20.33 13.07 17.80
CA SER A 242 -19.69 13.25 19.10
C SER A 242 -20.73 13.24 20.26
N PRO A 243 -20.44 12.62 21.42
CA PRO A 243 -19.16 12.02 21.83
C PRO A 243 -19.01 10.53 21.46
N VAL A 244 -19.87 9.99 20.60
CA VAL A 244 -19.89 8.54 20.28
C VAL A 244 -18.63 8.09 19.55
N PHE A 245 -18.06 8.94 18.68
CA PHE A 245 -16.80 8.68 18.00
C PHE A 245 -15.79 9.79 18.26
N GLN A 246 -14.52 9.41 18.30
CA GLN A 246 -13.42 10.36 18.28
C GLN A 246 -12.98 10.70 16.87
N THR A 247 -12.53 11.93 16.71
CA THR A 247 -12.00 12.46 15.46
C THR A 247 -10.48 12.57 15.55
N TYR A 248 -9.83 12.67 14.41
CA TYR A 248 -8.40 12.98 14.33
C TYR A 248 -8.13 13.94 13.19
N LYS A 249 -6.94 14.54 13.17
CA LYS A 249 -6.64 15.60 12.20
C LYS A 249 -6.47 14.98 10.81
N VAL A 250 -7.24 15.47 9.86
CA VAL A 250 -7.16 15.09 8.45
C VAL A 250 -7.27 16.33 7.58
N TYR A 251 -6.33 16.49 6.65
CA TYR A 251 -6.25 17.62 5.76
C TYR A 251 -6.14 17.15 4.31
N ASN A 252 -7.18 17.41 3.53
CA ASN A 252 -7.26 17.00 2.13
C ASN A 252 -6.78 18.14 1.20
N MET A 253 -5.77 17.85 0.39
CA MET A 253 -5.22 18.75 -0.65
C MET A 253 -5.76 18.43 -2.05
N GLY A 254 -6.84 17.64 -2.14
CA GLY A 254 -7.44 17.22 -3.40
C GLY A 254 -6.85 15.90 -3.90
N SER A 255 -5.65 15.92 -4.48
CA SER A 255 -4.99 14.72 -5.03
C SER A 255 -4.01 14.04 -4.07
N TYR A 256 -3.79 14.63 -2.91
CA TYR A 256 -2.97 14.12 -1.80
C TYR A 256 -3.51 14.67 -0.49
N GLY A 257 -2.92 14.30 0.65
CA GLY A 257 -3.20 14.97 1.90
C GLY A 257 -2.39 14.45 3.06
N TYR A 258 -2.75 14.93 4.25
CA TYR A 258 -2.07 14.64 5.50
C TYR A 258 -3.07 14.19 6.55
N CYS A 259 -2.64 13.32 7.45
CA CYS A 259 -3.36 13.05 8.69
C CYS A 259 -2.44 12.93 9.90
N GLU A 260 -3.05 13.00 11.09
CA GLU A 260 -2.37 12.75 12.35
C GLU A 260 -1.83 11.32 12.36
N TYR A 261 -0.59 11.15 12.83
CA TYR A 261 -0.10 9.82 13.13
C TYR A 261 -0.69 9.37 14.47
N LEU A 262 -1.67 8.47 14.41
CA LEU A 262 -2.29 7.88 15.59
C LEU A 262 -1.34 6.88 16.25
N GLU A 263 -1.04 7.11 17.51
CA GLU A 263 -0.16 6.23 18.29
C GLU A 263 -0.98 5.17 19.02
N ASN A 264 -0.56 3.91 18.86
CA ASN A 264 -1.03 2.78 19.65
C ASN A 264 0.01 2.48 20.73
N ILE A 265 -0.08 3.16 21.88
CA ILE A 265 0.86 3.00 22.99
C ILE A 265 0.19 2.39 24.22
N LYS A 266 0.94 1.55 24.92
CA LYS A 266 0.45 0.75 26.04
C LYS A 266 -0.19 1.57 27.15
N ASP A 267 0.47 2.65 27.55
CA ASP A 267 0.05 3.45 28.70
C ASP A 267 -1.29 4.16 28.45
N GLU A 268 -1.59 4.54 27.21
CA GLU A 268 -2.86 5.20 26.84
C GLU A 268 -3.97 4.20 26.50
N ASN A 269 -3.61 2.97 26.17
CA ASN A 269 -4.52 1.90 25.72
C ASN A 269 -4.55 0.72 26.70
N LEU A 270 -4.38 1.01 28.00
CA LEU A 270 -4.59 0.06 29.08
C LEU A 270 -6.07 0.04 29.48
N PHE A 271 -6.75 -1.06 29.23
CA PHE A 271 -8.17 -1.26 29.46
C PHE A 271 -8.44 -2.00 30.77
N THR A 272 -9.53 -1.64 31.43
CA THR A 272 -10.26 -2.53 32.35
C THR A 272 -11.19 -3.46 31.57
N GLU A 273 -11.74 -4.50 32.21
CA GLU A 273 -12.71 -5.40 31.54
C GLU A 273 -13.91 -4.62 30.98
N LEU A 274 -14.48 -3.69 31.76
CA LEU A 274 -15.62 -2.86 31.34
C LEU A 274 -15.26 -1.95 30.16
N GLU A 275 -14.08 -1.33 30.18
CA GLU A 275 -13.63 -0.51 29.04
C GLU A 275 -13.41 -1.37 27.79
N GLY A 276 -12.94 -2.60 27.93
CA GLY A 276 -12.80 -3.56 26.83
C GLY A 276 -14.16 -3.96 26.23
N GLU A 277 -15.18 -4.16 27.07
CA GLU A 277 -16.55 -4.41 26.60
C GLU A 277 -17.11 -3.19 25.84
N ASN A 278 -16.95 -1.98 26.37
CA ASN A 278 -17.35 -0.73 25.69
C ASN A 278 -16.62 -0.54 24.36
N TYR A 279 -15.33 -0.87 24.30
CA TYR A 279 -14.54 -0.81 23.09
C TYR A 279 -15.07 -1.78 22.00
N LEU A 280 -15.49 -2.99 22.38
CA LEU A 280 -16.14 -3.92 21.47
C LEU A 280 -17.48 -3.38 20.93
N GLU A 281 -18.29 -2.76 21.79
CA GLU A 281 -19.53 -2.11 21.35
C GLU A 281 -19.28 -1.00 20.31
N LEU A 282 -18.21 -0.20 20.52
CA LEU A 282 -17.79 0.82 19.56
C LEU A 282 -17.35 0.20 18.22
N LEU A 283 -16.64 -0.94 18.24
CA LEU A 283 -16.26 -1.63 17.00
C LEU A 283 -17.49 -2.15 16.24
N TYR A 284 -18.51 -2.70 16.90
CA TYR A 284 -19.76 -3.09 16.24
C TYR A 284 -20.50 -1.90 15.64
N LEU A 285 -20.49 -0.76 16.33
CA LEU A 285 -21.08 0.47 15.82
C LEU A 285 -20.30 1.00 14.60
N LEU A 286 -18.97 0.98 14.64
CA LEU A 286 -18.11 1.33 13.50
C LEU A 286 -18.41 0.46 12.28
N ASP A 287 -18.50 -0.86 12.45
CA ASP A 287 -18.85 -1.79 11.38
C ASP A 287 -20.22 -1.47 10.77
N SER A 288 -21.21 -1.14 11.61
CA SER A 288 -22.53 -0.74 11.14
C SER A 288 -22.52 0.60 10.39
N VAL A 289 -21.67 1.56 10.81
CA VAL A 289 -21.47 2.82 10.06
C VAL A 289 -20.77 2.55 8.74
N ALA A 290 -19.78 1.66 8.71
CA ALA A 290 -19.09 1.23 7.50
C ALA A 290 -20.06 0.65 6.47
N GLU A 291 -20.94 -0.26 6.89
CA GLU A 291 -22.01 -0.81 6.03
C GLU A 291 -22.91 0.30 5.46
N ASN A 292 -23.35 1.25 6.30
CA ASN A 292 -24.22 2.35 5.87
C ASN A 292 -23.54 3.34 4.91
N LEU A 293 -22.22 3.44 4.94
CA LEU A 293 -21.43 4.28 4.04
C LEU A 293 -20.92 3.51 2.81
N GLY A 294 -21.11 2.20 2.75
CA GLY A 294 -20.52 1.34 1.73
C GLY A 294 -18.99 1.40 1.78
N LEU A 295 -18.42 1.36 2.98
CA LEU A 295 -16.98 1.17 3.15
C LEU A 295 -16.66 -0.32 2.96
N ALA A 296 -15.54 -0.62 2.32
CA ALA A 296 -15.03 -1.98 2.20
C ALA A 296 -13.51 -1.98 2.36
N ASP A 297 -12.89 -3.15 2.23
CA ASP A 297 -11.44 -3.33 2.48
C ASP A 297 -11.03 -2.85 3.89
N LEU A 298 -11.98 -2.93 4.84
CA LEU A 298 -11.73 -2.66 6.24
C LEU A 298 -11.30 -3.96 6.92
N HIS A 299 -10.00 -4.15 6.99
CA HIS A 299 -9.35 -5.17 7.81
C HIS A 299 -8.84 -4.53 9.11
N PHE A 300 -8.43 -5.34 10.09
CA PHE A 300 -8.08 -4.82 11.42
C PHE A 300 -6.85 -3.91 11.42
N GLU A 301 -5.95 -4.04 10.45
CA GLU A 301 -4.84 -3.10 10.25
C GLU A 301 -5.32 -1.69 9.87
N ASN A 302 -6.55 -1.57 9.37
CA ASN A 302 -7.20 -0.29 9.03
C ASN A 302 -7.96 0.33 10.21
N ILE A 303 -7.81 -0.26 11.41
CA ILE A 303 -8.22 0.34 12.67
C ILE A 303 -6.98 0.57 13.53
N ILE A 304 -6.87 1.75 14.13
CA ILE A 304 -5.87 2.05 15.16
C ILE A 304 -6.58 2.42 16.46
N THR A 305 -6.24 1.73 17.55
CA THR A 305 -6.63 2.17 18.89
C THR A 305 -5.69 3.27 19.35
N SER A 306 -6.22 4.45 19.64
CA SER A 306 -5.47 5.54 20.25
C SER A 306 -6.30 6.13 21.39
N LYS A 307 -5.69 6.33 22.56
CA LYS A 307 -6.36 6.83 23.78
C LYS A 307 -7.65 6.08 24.13
N LYS A 308 -7.64 4.76 23.98
CA LYS A 308 -8.77 3.82 24.16
C LYS A 308 -9.91 3.91 23.13
N TRP A 309 -9.74 4.64 22.03
CA TRP A 309 -10.75 4.78 20.98
C TRP A 309 -10.32 4.08 19.69
N PRO A 310 -11.21 3.32 19.03
CA PRO A 310 -10.94 2.78 17.71
C PRO A 310 -11.12 3.87 16.65
N HIS A 311 -10.10 4.07 15.82
CA HIS A 311 -10.15 5.00 14.69
C HIS A 311 -10.04 4.24 13.39
N PHE A 312 -10.95 4.52 12.45
CA PHE A 312 -10.71 4.14 11.07
C PHE A 312 -9.53 4.91 10.51
N ILE A 313 -8.70 4.20 9.75
CA ILE A 313 -7.73 4.79 8.84
C ILE A 313 -7.93 4.17 7.46
N ASP A 314 -7.35 4.82 6.45
CA ASP A 314 -7.30 4.26 5.09
C ASP A 314 -8.67 4.06 4.41
N LEU A 315 -9.54 5.05 4.58
CA LEU A 315 -10.91 5.04 4.04
C LEU A 315 -11.02 5.32 2.53
N GLU A 316 -10.11 4.80 1.72
CA GLU A 316 -10.09 5.05 0.26
C GLU A 316 -11.13 4.24 -0.51
N VAL A 317 -11.60 3.13 0.05
CA VAL A 317 -12.69 2.29 -0.47
C VAL A 317 -14.00 2.67 0.22
N ALA A 318 -14.71 3.64 -0.36
CA ALA A 318 -15.95 4.19 0.19
C ALA A 318 -17.06 4.28 -0.86
N MET A 319 -18.30 4.53 -0.43
CA MET A 319 -19.44 4.80 -1.32
C MET A 319 -19.78 3.66 -2.29
N LEU A 320 -19.47 2.42 -1.91
CA LEU A 320 -19.87 1.26 -2.71
C LEU A 320 -21.39 1.03 -2.62
N PRO A 321 -22.02 0.44 -3.66
CA PRO A 321 -23.46 0.17 -3.66
C PRO A 321 -23.92 -0.74 -2.52
N THR A 322 -24.43 -0.19 -1.42
CA THR A 322 -24.75 -0.90 -0.15
C THR A 322 -25.86 -1.96 -0.26
N ASP A 323 -26.65 -1.92 -1.33
CA ASP A 323 -27.72 -2.86 -1.64
C ASP A 323 -27.21 -4.22 -2.16
N LYS A 324 -25.97 -4.24 -2.66
CA LYS A 324 -25.34 -5.48 -3.09
C LYS A 324 -24.58 -6.10 -1.91
N LYS A 325 -24.89 -7.35 -1.53
CA LYS A 325 -24.12 -8.15 -0.55
C LYS A 325 -22.72 -8.55 -1.06
N ILE A 326 -22.10 -7.71 -1.89
CA ILE A 326 -20.79 -7.96 -2.50
C ILE A 326 -19.67 -7.67 -1.50
N TYR A 327 -19.96 -6.93 -0.42
CA TYR A 327 -18.95 -6.52 0.55
C TYR A 327 -19.06 -7.37 1.81
N SER A 328 -18.03 -8.15 2.09
CA SER A 328 -17.72 -8.52 3.46
C SER A 328 -16.86 -7.41 4.06
N THR A 329 -17.38 -6.67 5.05
CA THR A 329 -16.48 -6.03 6.00
C THR A 329 -15.86 -7.17 6.82
N GLU A 330 -14.56 -7.39 6.66
CA GLU A 330 -13.87 -8.50 7.34
C GLU A 330 -13.71 -8.26 8.85
N LEU A 331 -14.09 -7.07 9.34
CA LEU A 331 -14.07 -6.69 10.76
C LEU A 331 -14.63 -7.78 11.68
N PHE A 332 -15.71 -8.45 11.29
CA PHE A 332 -16.27 -9.56 12.07
C PHE A 332 -16.61 -10.81 11.24
N GLY A 333 -16.41 -10.77 9.91
CA GLY A 333 -16.87 -11.80 8.99
C GLY A 333 -16.00 -13.07 8.90
N ALA A 334 -14.73 -13.04 9.31
CA ALA A 334 -13.84 -14.21 9.14
C ALA A 334 -12.73 -14.41 10.20
N MET A 335 -12.49 -13.49 11.13
CA MET A 335 -11.42 -13.66 12.12
C MET A 335 -11.98 -13.90 13.53
N PRO A 336 -11.68 -15.05 14.17
CA PRO A 336 -11.88 -15.18 15.59
C PRO A 336 -11.01 -14.11 16.27
N CYS A 337 -11.62 -13.37 17.18
CA CYS A 337 -11.03 -12.45 18.17
C CYS A 337 -9.71 -12.90 18.84
N TYR A 338 -9.25 -14.13 18.58
CA TYR A 338 -7.92 -14.64 18.92
C TYR A 338 -6.74 -13.96 18.22
N THR A 339 -6.92 -13.39 17.02
CA THR A 339 -5.82 -12.77 16.26
C THR A 339 -5.48 -11.33 16.66
N PHE A 340 -6.25 -10.71 17.58
CA PHE A 340 -6.03 -9.36 18.10
C PHE A 340 -4.62 -9.11 18.70
N MET A 341 -3.90 -10.17 19.09
CA MET A 341 -2.71 -10.01 19.95
C MET A 341 -1.36 -10.14 19.25
N ASN A 342 -1.26 -10.67 18.02
CA ASN A 342 0.04 -11.08 17.47
C ASN A 342 0.41 -10.55 16.07
N TYR A 343 -0.52 -9.98 15.29
CA TYR A 343 -0.25 -9.69 13.87
C TYR A 343 -0.49 -8.24 13.42
N CYS A 344 -1.11 -7.40 14.25
CA CYS A 344 -1.48 -6.05 13.84
C CYS A 344 -0.83 -4.98 14.74
N ASN A 345 -0.51 -3.81 14.19
CA ASN A 345 -0.06 -2.62 14.95
C ASN A 345 -1.15 -2.03 15.87
N ASN A 346 -2.26 -2.74 16.07
CA ASN A 346 -3.41 -2.32 16.85
C ASN A 346 -3.58 -3.23 18.06
N CYS A 347 -2.77 -2.98 19.08
CA CYS A 347 -2.83 -3.70 20.34
C CYS A 347 -3.76 -2.98 21.32
N ILE A 348 -4.45 -3.75 22.15
CA ILE A 348 -4.98 -3.26 23.41
C ILE A 348 -4.26 -3.98 24.55
N TRP A 349 -4.10 -3.30 25.68
CA TRP A 349 -3.47 -3.86 26.87
C TRP A 349 -4.47 -3.89 28.00
N ILE A 350 -4.29 -4.76 28.97
CA ILE A 350 -5.25 -4.91 30.07
C ILE A 350 -4.54 -4.84 31.41
N ASP A 351 -5.10 -4.05 32.32
CA ASP A 351 -4.56 -3.90 33.67
C ASP A 351 -4.80 -5.20 34.48
N LYS A 352 -3.72 -5.94 34.71
CA LYS A 352 -3.75 -7.23 35.39
C LYS A 352 -3.30 -7.07 36.83
N LYS A 353 -4.26 -6.85 37.74
CA LYS A 353 -4.03 -7.12 39.17
C LYS A 353 -4.38 -8.54 39.60
N ASN A 354 -5.17 -9.33 38.84
CA ASN A 354 -5.66 -10.64 39.28
C ASN A 354 -5.78 -11.73 38.20
N ILE A 355 -5.16 -11.59 37.02
CA ILE A 355 -5.21 -12.63 35.97
C ILE A 355 -3.80 -13.11 35.69
N SER A 356 -3.41 -14.20 36.35
CA SER A 356 -2.27 -15.02 35.92
C SER A 356 -2.54 -15.46 34.49
N ASP A 357 -1.56 -15.24 33.61
CA ASP A 357 -1.57 -15.63 32.19
C ASP A 357 -2.39 -14.75 31.25
N SER A 358 -1.73 -14.21 30.23
CA SER A 358 -2.22 -13.31 29.17
C SER A 358 -3.37 -13.91 28.36
N HIS A 359 -4.54 -14.06 28.98
CA HIS A 359 -5.76 -14.48 28.34
C HIS A 359 -6.43 -13.34 27.58
N ASN A 360 -7.05 -13.74 26.48
CA ASN A 360 -7.51 -12.91 25.39
C ASN A 360 -8.88 -12.33 25.72
N ILE A 361 -8.93 -11.28 26.53
CA ILE A 361 -10.18 -10.70 27.01
C ILE A 361 -11.03 -10.15 25.87
N LEU A 362 -10.49 -9.64 24.77
CA LEU A 362 -11.36 -9.31 23.63
C LEU A 362 -12.03 -10.55 23.06
N SER A 363 -11.33 -11.68 23.00
CA SER A 363 -11.95 -12.93 22.63
C SER A 363 -12.93 -13.46 23.65
N GLU A 364 -12.66 -13.31 24.94
CA GLU A 364 -13.56 -13.77 26.00
C GLU A 364 -14.77 -12.85 26.13
N SER A 365 -14.58 -11.53 26.11
CA SER A 365 -15.64 -10.52 26.04
C SER A 365 -16.45 -10.67 24.77
N HIS A 366 -15.85 -10.90 23.60
CA HIS A 366 -16.62 -11.19 22.38
C HIS A 366 -17.42 -12.48 22.52
N LYS A 367 -16.81 -13.57 23.00
CA LYS A 367 -17.51 -14.84 23.27
C LYS A 367 -18.64 -14.65 24.29
N LYS A 368 -18.41 -13.92 25.37
CA LYS A 368 -19.37 -13.59 26.43
C LYS A 368 -20.52 -12.74 25.91
N ILE A 369 -20.21 -11.72 25.10
CA ILE A 369 -21.21 -10.88 24.43
C ILE A 369 -22.05 -11.70 23.45
N THR A 370 -21.41 -12.53 22.62
CA THR A 370 -22.11 -13.30 21.58
C THR A 370 -22.86 -14.52 22.12
N SER A 371 -22.39 -15.14 23.22
CA SER A 371 -23.10 -16.23 23.89
C SER A 371 -24.25 -15.73 24.78
N ASP A 372 -24.13 -14.52 25.31
CA ASP A 372 -25.21 -13.81 25.98
C ASP A 372 -26.12 -13.11 24.96
N ASN A 373 -27.08 -13.86 24.42
CA ASN A 373 -28.07 -13.37 23.46
C ASN A 373 -28.79 -12.08 23.91
N ILE A 374 -28.95 -11.86 25.22
CA ILE A 374 -29.58 -10.65 25.75
C ILE A 374 -28.65 -9.45 25.56
N LYS A 375 -27.38 -9.58 25.95
CA LYS A 375 -26.38 -8.53 25.78
C LYS A 375 -26.16 -8.18 24.31
N TYR A 376 -26.01 -9.18 23.44
CA TYR A 376 -25.88 -8.93 22.00
C TYR A 376 -27.12 -8.27 21.38
N GLY A 377 -28.32 -8.69 21.79
CA GLY A 377 -29.57 -8.06 21.38
C GLY A 377 -29.65 -6.59 21.80
N GLN A 378 -29.19 -6.27 23.01
CA GLN A 378 -29.14 -4.89 23.50
C GLN A 378 -28.14 -4.03 22.71
N ILE A 379 -26.96 -4.57 22.39
CA ILE A 379 -25.95 -3.87 21.57
C ILE A 379 -26.53 -3.55 20.20
N LYS A 380 -27.16 -4.51 19.52
CA LYS A 380 -27.83 -4.27 18.23
C LYS A 380 -28.90 -3.20 18.31
N LYS A 381 -29.70 -3.19 19.39
CA LYS A 381 -30.72 -2.16 19.62
C LYS A 381 -30.09 -0.77 19.82
N ASN A 382 -29.02 -0.68 20.61
CA ASN A 382 -28.29 0.57 20.85
C ASN A 382 -27.69 1.12 19.55
N ILE A 383 -27.10 0.24 18.73
CA ILE A 383 -26.58 0.58 17.40
C ILE A 383 -27.70 1.13 16.51
N ALA A 384 -28.83 0.42 16.42
CA ALA A 384 -29.95 0.86 15.59
C ALA A 384 -30.49 2.24 16.02
N ILE A 385 -30.59 2.49 17.33
CA ILE A 385 -30.98 3.81 17.87
C ILE A 385 -29.94 4.87 17.49
N CYS A 386 -28.65 4.58 17.67
CA CYS A 386 -27.57 5.50 17.33
C CYS A 386 -27.59 5.89 15.84
N LEU A 387 -27.71 4.91 14.95
CA LEU A 387 -27.78 5.14 13.50
C LEU A 387 -29.03 5.93 13.11
N LYS A 388 -30.18 5.63 13.72
CA LYS A 388 -31.43 6.37 13.48
C LYS A 388 -31.28 7.84 13.87
N ASN A 389 -30.72 8.10 15.04
CA ASN A 389 -30.51 9.46 15.57
C ASN A 389 -29.51 10.26 14.72
N ASN A 390 -28.59 9.58 14.03
CA ASN A 390 -27.55 10.21 13.20
C ASN A 390 -27.80 10.07 11.69
N SER A 391 -29.00 9.64 11.29
CA SER A 391 -29.31 9.32 9.89
C SER A 391 -29.12 10.51 8.93
N GLU A 392 -29.45 11.72 9.35
CA GLU A 392 -29.22 12.93 8.53
C GLU A 392 -27.73 13.24 8.35
N ALA A 393 -26.92 13.06 9.40
CA ALA A 393 -25.46 13.22 9.30
C ALA A 393 -24.85 12.20 8.34
N ILE A 394 -25.31 10.94 8.40
CA ILE A 394 -24.89 9.87 7.47
C ILE A 394 -25.29 10.21 6.03
N LYS A 395 -26.53 10.65 5.80
CA LYS A 395 -26.99 11.08 4.46
C LYS A 395 -26.16 12.23 3.92
N LEU A 396 -25.89 13.25 4.73
CA LEU A 396 -25.05 14.39 4.33
C LEU A 396 -23.62 13.96 4.00
N CYS A 397 -23.04 13.07 4.79
CA CYS A 397 -21.72 12.49 4.52
C CYS A 397 -21.69 11.77 3.15
N ARG A 398 -22.72 10.95 2.85
CA ARG A 398 -22.86 10.28 1.55
C ARG A 398 -22.99 11.28 0.40
N GLN A 399 -23.78 12.33 0.57
CA GLN A 399 -23.92 13.38 -0.44
C GLN A 399 -22.59 14.09 -0.74
N ASN A 400 -21.81 14.40 0.31
CA ASN A 400 -20.49 15.03 0.18
C ASN A 400 -19.47 14.16 -0.54
N LEU A 401 -19.66 12.83 -0.55
CA LEU A 401 -18.78 11.87 -1.20
C LEU A 401 -19.31 11.38 -2.57
N LEU A 402 -20.47 11.85 -3.02
CA LEU A 402 -21.10 11.35 -4.25
C LEU A 402 -20.26 11.62 -5.51
N ASN A 403 -19.52 12.74 -5.55
CA ASN A 403 -18.66 13.09 -6.68
C ASN A 403 -17.23 12.52 -6.55
N TYR A 404 -16.95 11.76 -5.49
CA TYR A 404 -15.64 11.15 -5.29
C TYR A 404 -15.54 9.82 -6.06
N LYS A 405 -14.43 9.64 -6.79
CA LYS A 405 -14.06 8.34 -7.37
C LYS A 405 -13.33 7.54 -6.30
N SER A 406 -14.04 6.58 -5.70
CA SER A 406 -13.48 5.74 -4.64
C SER A 406 -12.64 4.62 -5.21
N ARG A 407 -11.61 4.18 -4.48
CA ARG A 407 -10.92 2.92 -4.81
C ARG A 407 -11.92 1.76 -4.67
N ILE A 408 -11.77 0.73 -5.49
CA ILE A 408 -12.46 -0.55 -5.31
C ILE A 408 -11.49 -1.73 -5.43
N MET A 409 -11.90 -2.84 -4.83
CA MET A 409 -11.19 -4.11 -4.90
C MET A 409 -11.97 -5.07 -5.80
N LEU A 410 -11.61 -5.11 -7.10
CA LEU A 410 -12.16 -6.08 -8.06
C LEU A 410 -11.46 -7.44 -7.98
N ILE A 411 -10.17 -7.40 -7.65
CA ILE A 411 -9.27 -8.55 -7.58
C ILE A 411 -8.47 -8.37 -6.27
N GLY A 412 -8.28 -9.43 -5.50
CA GLY A 412 -7.51 -9.36 -4.25
C GLY A 412 -6.07 -8.88 -4.47
N THR A 413 -5.57 -8.04 -3.56
CA THR A 413 -4.24 -7.40 -3.65
C THR A 413 -3.12 -8.41 -3.87
N GLU A 414 -3.12 -9.54 -3.15
CA GLU A 414 -2.07 -10.56 -3.28
C GLU A 414 -2.09 -11.28 -4.63
N LEU A 415 -3.29 -11.51 -5.19
CA LEU A 415 -3.44 -12.08 -6.51
C LEU A 415 -2.96 -11.09 -7.59
N LEU A 416 -3.33 -9.80 -7.48
CA LEU A 416 -2.84 -8.75 -8.35
C LEU A 416 -1.32 -8.62 -8.31
N ASN A 417 -0.73 -8.66 -7.11
CA ASN A 417 0.71 -8.61 -6.92
C ASN A 417 1.39 -9.82 -7.61
N SER A 418 0.82 -11.02 -7.45
CA SER A 418 1.31 -12.24 -8.11
C SER A 418 1.21 -12.16 -9.63
N ILE A 419 0.10 -11.66 -10.17
CA ILE A 419 -0.10 -11.49 -11.62
C ILE A 419 0.88 -10.46 -12.19
N THR A 420 1.11 -9.36 -11.47
CA THR A 420 2.07 -8.30 -11.84
C THR A 420 3.50 -8.82 -11.84
N LEU A 421 3.84 -9.66 -10.85
CA LEU A 421 5.12 -10.35 -10.77
C LEU A 421 5.33 -11.28 -11.98
N LEU A 422 4.29 -12.02 -12.38
CA LEU A 422 4.33 -12.90 -13.54
C LEU A 422 4.23 -12.17 -14.88
N ALA A 423 3.89 -10.88 -14.89
CA ALA A 423 3.62 -10.09 -16.09
C ALA A 423 2.59 -10.74 -17.04
N SER A 424 1.62 -11.47 -16.49
CA SER A 424 0.67 -12.28 -17.28
C SER A 424 -0.63 -11.51 -17.55
N PHE A 425 -0.69 -10.84 -18.71
CA PHE A 425 -1.87 -10.09 -19.10
C PHE A 425 -3.11 -10.97 -19.29
N GLU A 426 -2.98 -12.18 -19.84
CA GLU A 426 -4.12 -13.09 -20.00
C GLU A 426 -4.73 -13.50 -18.65
N HIS A 427 -3.88 -13.73 -17.64
CA HIS A 427 -4.36 -14.01 -16.29
C HIS A 427 -5.02 -12.77 -15.69
N PHE A 428 -4.40 -11.60 -15.82
CA PHE A 428 -4.99 -10.33 -15.39
C PHE A 428 -6.38 -10.11 -16.01
N LYS A 429 -6.50 -10.26 -17.34
CA LYS A 429 -7.75 -10.07 -18.09
C LYS A 429 -8.84 -11.03 -17.62
N LYS A 430 -8.48 -12.29 -17.38
CA LYS A 430 -9.41 -13.30 -16.85
C LYS A 430 -9.95 -12.90 -15.47
N GLU A 431 -9.07 -12.56 -14.53
CA GLU A 431 -9.48 -12.18 -13.17
C GLU A 431 -10.25 -10.86 -13.17
N LEU A 432 -9.87 -9.91 -14.02
CA LEU A 432 -10.60 -8.66 -14.21
C LEU A 432 -12.02 -8.91 -14.72
N SER A 433 -12.17 -9.78 -15.72
CA SER A 433 -13.48 -10.17 -16.24
C SER A 433 -14.35 -10.83 -15.17
N LEU A 434 -13.77 -11.72 -14.35
CA LEU A 434 -14.47 -12.34 -13.23
C LEU A 434 -14.90 -11.32 -12.17
N GLY A 435 -14.01 -10.40 -11.78
CA GLY A 435 -14.30 -9.33 -10.83
C GLY A 435 -15.42 -8.40 -11.33
N LEU A 436 -15.32 -7.95 -12.58
CA LEU A 436 -16.36 -7.12 -13.22
C LEU A 436 -17.71 -7.84 -13.30
N LYS A 437 -17.71 -9.15 -13.63
CA LYS A 437 -18.93 -9.97 -13.64
C LYS A 437 -19.52 -10.13 -12.24
N GLY A 438 -18.69 -10.30 -11.21
CA GLY A 438 -19.14 -10.36 -9.81
C GLY A 438 -19.78 -9.06 -9.34
N TRP A 439 -19.38 -7.94 -9.94
CA TRP A 439 -19.99 -6.62 -9.74
C TRP A 439 -21.20 -6.34 -10.64
N GLU A 440 -21.56 -7.29 -11.51
CA GLU A 440 -22.61 -7.18 -12.54
C GLU A 440 -22.37 -6.02 -13.52
N CYS A 441 -21.11 -5.65 -13.71
CA CYS A 441 -20.73 -4.53 -14.57
C CYS A 441 -20.94 -4.89 -16.05
N LYS A 442 -21.63 -4.00 -16.78
CA LYS A 442 -21.68 -4.03 -18.25
C LYS A 442 -20.36 -3.51 -18.79
N ILE A 443 -19.54 -4.42 -19.30
CA ILE A 443 -18.20 -4.14 -19.79
C ILE A 443 -18.27 -3.29 -21.07
N GLU A 444 -17.42 -2.26 -21.13
CA GLU A 444 -17.28 -1.39 -22.30
C GLU A 444 -16.46 -2.08 -23.38
N GLU A 445 -17.03 -2.21 -24.59
CA GLU A 445 -16.35 -2.82 -25.74
C GLU A 445 -15.14 -1.96 -26.17
N ASN A 446 -14.08 -2.61 -26.68
CA ASN A 446 -12.89 -1.98 -27.28
C ASN A 446 -11.92 -1.27 -26.32
N THR A 447 -11.86 -1.68 -25.04
CA THR A 447 -10.89 -1.14 -24.06
C THR A 447 -9.65 -2.02 -23.85
N ASP A 448 -9.60 -3.21 -24.48
CA ASP A 448 -8.56 -4.23 -24.24
C ASP A 448 -7.13 -3.72 -24.42
N ASP A 449 -6.85 -2.96 -25.49
CA ASP A 449 -5.50 -2.44 -25.75
C ASP A 449 -5.08 -1.40 -24.71
N GLN A 450 -5.99 -0.51 -24.31
CA GLN A 450 -5.70 0.48 -23.27
C GLN A 450 -5.46 -0.19 -21.91
N VAL A 451 -6.29 -1.18 -21.56
CA VAL A 451 -6.15 -1.97 -20.33
C VAL A 451 -4.83 -2.74 -20.33
N LYS A 452 -4.43 -3.30 -21.48
CA LYS A 452 -3.16 -3.98 -21.66
C LYS A 452 -1.97 -3.05 -21.47
N ASP A 453 -1.99 -1.88 -22.12
CA ASP A 453 -0.92 -0.89 -21.99
C ASP A 453 -0.78 -0.40 -20.55
N LYS A 454 -1.90 -0.13 -19.88
CA LYS A 454 -1.91 0.29 -18.47
C LYS A 454 -1.41 -0.82 -17.55
N PHE A 455 -1.79 -2.06 -17.79
CA PHE A 455 -1.26 -3.22 -17.04
C PHE A 455 0.25 -3.34 -17.19
N TYR A 456 0.78 -3.21 -18.41
CA TYR A 456 2.23 -3.27 -18.60
C TYR A 456 2.96 -2.06 -17.99
N GLU A 457 2.34 -0.88 -17.93
CA GLU A 457 2.86 0.24 -17.15
C GLU A 457 3.01 -0.14 -15.67
N ASP A 458 1.98 -0.72 -15.06
CA ASP A 458 2.03 -1.14 -13.66
C ASP A 458 3.07 -2.27 -13.44
N VAL A 459 3.17 -3.25 -14.35
CA VAL A 459 4.21 -4.30 -14.34
C VAL A 459 5.62 -3.72 -14.38
N LYS A 460 5.85 -2.70 -15.22
CA LYS A 460 7.13 -1.98 -15.35
C LYS A 460 7.46 -1.13 -14.14
N ASN A 461 6.48 -0.75 -13.33
CA ASN A 461 6.71 0.01 -12.10
C ASN A 461 6.73 -0.89 -10.85
N TYR A 462 6.40 -2.17 -11.00
CA TYR A 462 6.09 -3.07 -9.88
C TYR A 462 4.96 -2.51 -8.99
N ASP A 463 4.00 -1.85 -9.62
CA ASP A 463 2.83 -1.31 -8.94
C ASP A 463 1.70 -2.35 -8.93
N VAL A 464 0.91 -2.35 -7.86
CA VAL A 464 -0.34 -3.11 -7.82
C VAL A 464 -1.40 -2.32 -8.58
N PRO A 465 -2.08 -2.92 -9.59
CA PRO A 465 -3.19 -2.29 -10.29
C PRO A 465 -4.25 -1.74 -9.34
N ILE A 466 -4.72 -0.53 -9.61
CA ILE A 466 -5.73 0.16 -8.81
C ILE A 466 -6.98 0.46 -9.63
N PHE A 467 -8.14 0.15 -9.05
CA PHE A 467 -9.44 0.35 -9.69
C PHE A 467 -10.24 1.40 -8.94
N TYR A 468 -11.08 2.11 -9.68
CA TYR A 468 -11.94 3.16 -9.12
C TYR A 468 -13.41 2.95 -9.47
N PHE A 469 -14.29 3.39 -8.59
CA PHE A 469 -15.73 3.45 -8.80
C PHE A 469 -16.23 4.88 -8.63
N ASP A 470 -16.91 5.37 -9.66
CA ASP A 470 -17.62 6.64 -9.62
C ASP A 470 -19.06 6.39 -9.17
N SER A 471 -19.37 6.78 -7.93
CA SER A 471 -20.68 6.51 -7.33
C SER A 471 -21.84 7.28 -7.99
N LYS A 472 -21.55 8.37 -8.71
CA LYS A 472 -22.53 9.18 -9.45
C LYS A 472 -22.85 8.57 -10.80
N THR A 473 -21.83 8.21 -11.58
CA THR A 473 -22.04 7.62 -12.92
C THR A 473 -22.20 6.10 -12.90
N LYS A 474 -21.98 5.48 -11.72
CA LYS A 474 -21.91 4.03 -11.54
C LYS A 474 -20.86 3.34 -12.40
N ALA A 475 -19.83 4.09 -12.83
CA ALA A 475 -18.81 3.58 -13.72
C ALA A 475 -17.60 3.04 -12.94
N VAL A 476 -17.00 1.99 -13.49
CA VAL A 476 -15.79 1.35 -12.97
C VAL A 476 -14.62 1.71 -13.87
N TYR A 477 -13.46 1.98 -13.27
CA TYR A 477 -12.26 2.41 -13.99
C TYR A 477 -11.02 1.61 -13.55
N TYR A 478 -10.06 1.46 -14.47
CA TYR A 478 -8.68 1.07 -14.19
C TYR A 478 -7.78 2.28 -14.47
N GLY A 479 -7.28 2.91 -13.41
CA GLY A 479 -6.75 4.27 -13.52
C GLY A 479 -7.82 5.21 -14.10
N ASP A 480 -7.56 5.79 -15.27
CA ASP A 480 -8.50 6.65 -16.00
C ASP A 480 -9.30 5.92 -17.09
N ILE A 481 -9.03 4.63 -17.32
CA ILE A 481 -9.70 3.84 -18.37
C ILE A 481 -11.04 3.34 -17.83
N LYS A 482 -12.14 3.74 -18.46
CA LYS A 482 -13.47 3.26 -18.10
C LYS A 482 -13.64 1.82 -18.55
N LEU A 483 -13.92 0.92 -17.60
CA LEU A 483 -14.08 -0.51 -17.84
C LEU A 483 -15.54 -0.89 -18.10
N GLY A 484 -16.48 -0.13 -17.54
CA GLY A 484 -17.90 -0.43 -17.65
C GLY A 484 -18.76 0.36 -16.67
N ILE A 485 -20.04 0.00 -16.60
CA ILE A 485 -21.04 0.61 -15.71
C ILE A 485 -21.83 -0.50 -15.01
N LEU A 486 -22.08 -0.35 -13.71
CA LEU A 486 -22.91 -1.26 -12.89
C LEU A 486 -24.37 -1.32 -13.34
#